data_AF-A0A2E7CAE1-F1
#
_entry.id   AF-A0A2E7CAE1-F1
#
_cell.length_a   1.000
_cell.length_b   1.000
_cell.length_c   1.000
_cell.angle_alpha   90.00
_cell.angle_beta   90.00
_cell.angle_gamma   90.00
#
_symmetry.space_group_name_H-M   'P 1'
#
loop_
_entity.id
_entity.type
_entity.pdbx_description
1 polymer ?
#
loop_
_entity_poly.entity_id
_entity_poly.type
_entity_poly.pdbx_seq_one_letter_code
_entity_poly.pdbx_strand_id
1 'polypeptide(L)'
;MERIATILLLAAAAVGLGYGYMDAVERQAAQDAADSAAQELAAAEAAAQAVEDAKAKFVIPHDSDENTTAIVVALDGSGSSDADGDAITYSWTLLSGDAELIDSSNIATFTAEPGEYTIQLTVTDVYGSSSSEEKTVAVATEPNNAPEAVLEVYQED
;
A
#
# COMPACT_ATOMS: atom_id res chain seq x y z
N MET A 1 -8.58 -64.45 36.05
CA MET A 1 -8.32 -64.27 34.61
C MET A 1 -8.72 -62.89 34.08
N GLU A 2 -9.51 -62.07 34.80
CA GLU A 2 -9.98 -60.77 34.27
C GLU A 2 -8.95 -59.62 34.28
N ARG A 3 -7.94 -59.65 35.17
CA ARG A 3 -6.97 -58.53 35.28
C ARG A 3 -5.95 -58.43 34.14
N ILE A 4 -5.72 -59.53 33.41
CA ILE A 4 -4.72 -59.59 32.34
C ILE A 4 -5.31 -59.04 31.02
N ALA A 5 -6.61 -59.21 30.79
CA ALA A 5 -7.29 -58.68 29.61
C ALA A 5 -7.37 -57.15 29.58
N THR A 6 -7.55 -56.50 30.75
CA THR A 6 -7.63 -55.04 30.85
C THR A 6 -6.31 -54.34 30.57
N ILE A 7 -5.18 -54.95 30.94
CA ILE A 7 -3.84 -54.37 30.72
C ILE A 7 -3.46 -54.39 29.23
N LEU A 8 -3.84 -55.45 28.50
CA LEU A 8 -3.58 -55.54 27.05
C LEU A 8 -4.46 -54.58 26.23
N LEU A 9 -5.70 -54.31 26.66
CA LEU A 9 -6.58 -53.35 26.00
C LEU A 9 -6.07 -51.90 26.16
N LEU A 10 -5.55 -51.55 27.33
CA LEU A 10 -4.94 -50.25 27.61
C LEU A 10 -3.64 -50.02 26.84
N ALA A 11 -2.81 -51.06 26.68
CA ALA A 11 -1.57 -50.97 25.90
C ALA A 11 -1.85 -50.77 24.39
N ALA A 12 -2.86 -51.44 23.83
CA ALA A 12 -3.24 -51.27 22.43
C ALA A 12 -3.84 -49.88 22.16
N ALA A 13 -4.64 -49.34 23.09
CA ALA A 13 -5.18 -47.98 23.00
C ALA A 13 -4.08 -46.90 23.07
N ALA A 14 -3.09 -47.06 23.97
CA ALA A 14 -1.97 -46.12 24.09
C ALA A 14 -1.06 -46.10 22.84
N VAL A 15 -0.84 -47.26 22.21
CA VAL A 15 -0.06 -47.36 20.98
C VAL A 15 -0.83 -46.75 19.79
N GLY A 16 -2.13 -47.02 19.65
CA GLY A 16 -2.95 -46.42 18.60
C GLY A 16 -3.11 -44.90 18.73
N LEU A 17 -3.22 -44.39 19.96
CA LEU A 17 -3.19 -42.95 20.23
C LEU A 17 -1.81 -42.36 19.87
N GLY A 18 -0.69 -42.99 20.25
CA GLY A 18 0.65 -42.51 19.89
C GLY A 18 0.90 -42.39 18.38
N TYR A 19 0.44 -43.37 17.58
CA TYR A 19 0.54 -43.31 16.11
C TYR A 19 -0.34 -42.21 15.50
N GLY A 20 -1.59 -42.05 15.98
CA GLY A 20 -2.47 -40.97 15.51
C GLY A 20 -1.99 -39.57 15.93
N TYR A 21 -1.35 -39.45 17.10
CA TYR A 21 -0.75 -38.21 17.58
C TYR A 21 0.49 -37.83 16.77
N MET A 22 1.38 -38.76 16.43
CA MET A 22 2.55 -38.46 15.58
C MET A 22 2.16 -38.09 14.16
N ASP A 23 1.18 -38.79 13.56
CA ASP A 23 0.64 -38.44 12.23
C ASP A 23 -0.07 -37.07 12.25
N ALA A 24 -0.82 -36.75 13.31
CA ALA A 24 -1.41 -35.42 13.49
C ALA A 24 -0.35 -34.32 13.70
N VAL A 25 0.74 -34.61 14.41
CA VAL A 25 1.86 -33.67 14.62
C VAL A 25 2.63 -33.45 13.32
N GLU A 26 2.90 -34.49 12.53
CA GLU A 26 3.52 -34.35 11.21
C GLU A 26 2.62 -33.61 10.22
N ARG A 27 1.31 -33.87 10.25
CA ARG A 27 0.32 -33.12 9.46
C ARG A 27 0.22 -31.65 9.88
N GLN A 28 0.24 -31.37 11.18
CA GLN A 28 0.26 -29.99 11.69
C GLN A 28 1.56 -29.28 11.29
N ALA A 29 2.71 -29.92 11.47
CA ALA A 29 3.99 -29.34 11.07
C ALA A 29 4.07 -29.09 9.55
N ALA A 30 3.50 -29.99 8.74
CA ALA A 30 3.40 -29.79 7.29
C ALA A 30 2.45 -28.64 6.92
N GLN A 31 1.35 -28.49 7.66
CA GLN A 31 0.39 -27.42 7.46
C GLN A 31 0.95 -26.05 7.87
N ASP A 32 1.63 -25.97 9.02
CA ASP A 32 2.32 -24.75 9.48
C ASP A 32 3.43 -24.33 8.50
N ALA A 33 4.16 -25.29 7.94
CA ALA A 33 5.18 -25.03 6.91
C ALA A 33 4.55 -24.53 5.60
N ALA A 34 3.41 -25.09 5.20
CA ALA A 34 2.67 -24.63 4.02
C ALA A 34 2.11 -23.21 4.22
N ASP A 35 1.57 -22.91 5.40
CA ASP A 35 1.05 -21.59 5.75
C ASP A 35 2.17 -20.54 5.80
N SER A 36 3.33 -20.88 6.38
CA SER A 36 4.51 -20.01 6.37
C SER A 36 5.02 -19.74 4.96
N ALA A 37 5.04 -20.76 4.09
CA ALA A 37 5.44 -20.59 2.69
C ALA A 37 4.44 -19.74 1.89
N ALA A 38 3.13 -19.90 2.17
CA ALA A 38 2.09 -19.08 1.56
C ALA A 38 2.18 -17.61 2.01
N GLN A 39 2.50 -17.36 3.29
CA GLN A 39 2.74 -16.00 3.80
C GLN A 39 3.98 -15.36 3.18
N GLU A 40 5.05 -16.11 2.97
CA GLU A 40 6.27 -15.62 2.34
C GLU A 40 6.06 -15.30 0.85
N LEU A 41 5.28 -16.13 0.14
CA LEU A 41 4.84 -15.86 -1.24
C LEU A 41 3.96 -14.61 -1.32
N ALA A 42 2.96 -14.49 -0.43
CA ALA A 42 2.08 -13.32 -0.38
C ALA A 42 2.86 -12.03 -0.06
N ALA A 43 3.86 -12.11 0.83
CA ALA A 43 4.73 -10.98 1.13
C ALA A 43 5.62 -10.61 -0.08
N ALA A 44 6.11 -11.60 -0.82
CA ALA A 44 6.89 -11.37 -2.05
C ALA A 44 6.04 -10.76 -3.17
N GLU A 45 4.79 -11.21 -3.34
CA GLU A 45 3.83 -10.65 -4.29
C GLU A 45 3.45 -9.20 -3.92
N ALA A 46 3.21 -8.93 -2.63
CA ALA A 46 2.96 -7.57 -2.14
C ALA A 46 4.16 -6.64 -2.35
N ALA A 47 5.38 -7.14 -2.13
CA ALA A 47 6.60 -6.37 -2.38
C ALA A 47 6.80 -6.10 -3.88
N ALA A 48 6.50 -7.06 -4.75
CA ALA A 48 6.56 -6.88 -6.20
C ALA A 48 5.53 -5.84 -6.67
N GLN A 49 4.31 -5.89 -6.13
CA GLN A 49 3.27 -4.89 -6.41
C GLN A 49 3.71 -3.50 -5.95
N ALA A 50 4.27 -3.37 -4.74
CA ALA A 50 4.78 -2.10 -4.24
C ALA A 50 5.90 -1.51 -5.12
N VAL A 51 6.74 -2.36 -5.72
CA VAL A 51 7.77 -1.92 -6.68
C VAL A 51 7.15 -1.39 -7.98
N GLU A 52 6.08 -2.01 -8.47
CA GLU A 52 5.35 -1.50 -9.64
C GLU A 52 4.58 -0.20 -9.32
N ASP A 53 3.95 -0.11 -8.15
CA ASP A 53 3.28 1.11 -7.68
C ASP A 53 4.27 2.27 -7.53
N ALA A 54 5.49 1.98 -7.05
CA ALA A 54 6.57 2.95 -6.97
C ALA A 54 7.03 3.45 -8.36
N LYS A 55 6.91 2.65 -9.42
CA LYS A 55 7.18 3.09 -10.80
C LYS A 55 6.07 3.97 -11.38
N ALA A 56 4.84 3.84 -10.88
CA ALA A 56 3.69 4.64 -11.31
C ALA A 56 3.57 5.99 -10.58
N LYS A 57 4.49 6.28 -9.66
CA LYS A 57 4.46 7.44 -8.78
C LYS A 57 4.90 8.72 -9.50
N PHE A 58 4.06 9.75 -9.46
CA PHE A 58 4.42 11.09 -9.93
C PHE A 58 5.09 11.87 -8.81
N VAL A 59 6.32 12.33 -9.02
CA VAL A 59 7.08 13.09 -8.01
C VAL A 59 7.11 14.56 -8.38
N ILE A 60 6.61 15.39 -7.48
CA ILE A 60 6.70 16.84 -7.57
C ILE A 60 7.93 17.28 -6.78
N PRO A 61 8.95 17.89 -7.43
CA PRO A 61 10.14 18.37 -6.76
C PRO A 61 9.81 19.56 -5.86
N HIS A 62 10.66 19.82 -4.87
CA HIS A 62 10.61 21.07 -4.12
C HIS A 62 10.87 22.25 -5.07
N ASP A 63 10.23 23.39 -4.81
CA ASP A 63 10.36 24.62 -5.61
C ASP A 63 11.49 25.53 -5.13
N SER A 64 12.12 25.21 -3.98
CA SER A 64 13.23 25.97 -3.37
C SER A 64 12.82 27.37 -2.91
N ASP A 65 11.55 27.58 -2.59
CA ASP A 65 11.06 28.80 -1.95
C ASP A 65 10.74 28.49 -0.49
N GLU A 66 11.53 29.05 0.43
CA GLU A 66 11.37 28.78 1.86
C GLU A 66 10.04 29.26 2.45
N ASN A 67 9.25 30.01 1.69
CA ASN A 67 7.95 30.54 2.09
C ASN A 67 6.78 29.66 1.61
N THR A 68 7.03 28.67 0.74
CA THR A 68 6.00 27.74 0.25
C THR A 68 6.00 26.45 1.08
N THR A 69 4.97 26.31 1.92
CA THR A 69 4.80 25.08 2.72
C THR A 69 3.94 24.03 2.02
N ALA A 70 3.24 24.39 0.96
CA ALA A 70 2.36 23.52 0.20
C ALA A 70 2.26 23.95 -1.27
N ILE A 71 1.92 23.00 -2.13
CA ILE A 71 1.74 23.21 -3.57
C ILE A 71 0.31 22.86 -3.99
N VAL A 72 -0.18 23.52 -5.05
CA VAL A 72 -1.46 23.15 -5.67
C VAL A 72 -1.18 22.10 -6.75
N VAL A 73 -1.77 20.92 -6.58
CA VAL A 73 -1.70 19.82 -7.53
C VAL A 73 -2.98 19.79 -8.35
N ALA A 74 -2.84 19.71 -9.68
CA ALA A 74 -3.96 19.55 -10.60
C ALA A 74 -3.99 18.12 -11.15
N LEU A 75 -5.20 17.55 -11.19
CA LEU A 75 -5.51 16.23 -11.70
C LEU A 75 -6.37 16.39 -12.94
N ASP A 76 -6.01 15.68 -14.01
CA ASP A 76 -6.68 15.77 -15.31
C ASP A 76 -7.14 14.38 -15.77
N GLY A 77 -8.46 14.18 -15.73
CA GLY A 77 -9.15 13.01 -16.25
C GLY A 77 -9.75 13.22 -17.64
N SER A 78 -9.46 14.33 -18.32
CA SER A 78 -10.07 14.67 -19.63
C SER A 78 -9.80 13.65 -20.74
N GLY A 79 -8.79 12.79 -20.56
CA GLY A 79 -8.50 11.67 -21.46
C GLY A 79 -9.45 10.48 -21.32
N SER A 80 -10.33 10.45 -20.31
CA SER A 80 -11.32 9.40 -20.15
C SER A 80 -12.41 9.49 -21.22
N SER A 81 -12.85 8.33 -21.71
CA SER A 81 -13.88 8.23 -22.73
C SER A 81 -14.57 6.88 -22.64
N ASP A 82 -15.84 6.84 -23.01
CA ASP A 82 -16.52 5.59 -23.31
C ASP A 82 -16.31 5.20 -24.79
N ALA A 83 -16.16 3.90 -25.07
CA ALA A 83 -15.85 3.40 -26.41
C ALA A 83 -17.04 3.45 -27.38
N ASP A 84 -18.27 3.41 -26.86
CA ASP A 84 -19.50 3.58 -27.60
C ASP A 84 -19.87 5.07 -27.79
N GLY A 85 -19.10 5.96 -27.16
CA GLY A 85 -19.25 7.41 -27.26
C GLY A 85 -20.25 8.00 -26.26
N ASP A 86 -20.60 7.23 -25.23
CA ASP A 86 -21.52 7.68 -24.20
C ASP A 86 -20.92 8.79 -23.33
N ALA A 87 -21.81 9.63 -22.79
CA ALA A 87 -21.40 10.64 -21.81
C ALA A 87 -20.97 9.96 -20.51
N ILE A 88 -19.85 10.42 -19.94
CA ILE A 88 -19.32 9.92 -18.67
C ILE A 88 -19.36 10.99 -17.58
N THR A 89 -19.53 10.53 -16.35
CA THR A 89 -19.44 11.33 -15.12
C THR A 89 -18.13 11.00 -14.41
N TYR A 90 -17.60 11.95 -13.63
CA TYR A 90 -16.30 11.84 -12.96
C TYR A 90 -16.49 11.93 -11.45
N SER A 91 -15.82 11.07 -10.71
CA SER A 91 -15.77 11.08 -9.25
C SER A 91 -14.33 10.91 -8.81
N TRP A 92 -13.85 11.84 -7.99
CA TRP A 92 -12.48 11.81 -7.45
C TRP A 92 -12.52 11.44 -5.96
N THR A 93 -11.63 10.55 -5.55
CA THR A 93 -11.54 10.10 -4.16
C THR A 93 -10.10 10.12 -3.70
N LEU A 94 -9.83 10.73 -2.55
CA LEU A 94 -8.55 10.61 -1.87
C LEU A 94 -8.55 9.31 -1.07
N LEU A 95 -7.69 8.36 -1.45
CA LEU A 95 -7.55 7.06 -0.78
C LEU A 95 -6.54 7.12 0.37
N SER A 96 -5.51 7.94 0.23
CA SER A 96 -4.46 8.14 1.23
C SER A 96 -3.87 9.56 1.17
N GLY A 97 -3.31 10.02 2.28
CA GLY A 97 -2.85 11.39 2.46
C GLY A 97 -3.88 12.27 3.17
N ASP A 98 -3.43 13.44 3.65
CA ASP A 98 -4.28 14.43 4.31
C ASP A 98 -4.41 15.66 3.41
N ALA A 99 -5.50 15.71 2.64
CA ALA A 99 -5.83 16.80 1.75
C ALA A 99 -7.34 16.85 1.45
N GLU A 100 -7.82 18.01 1.05
CA GLU A 100 -9.17 18.18 0.53
C GLU A 100 -9.11 18.27 -1.00
N LEU A 101 -9.89 17.42 -1.68
CA LEU A 101 -10.08 17.50 -3.13
C LEU A 101 -11.15 18.55 -3.44
N ILE A 102 -10.81 19.47 -4.32
CA ILE A 102 -11.71 20.39 -4.98
C ILE A 102 -11.92 19.86 -6.40
N ASP A 103 -13.04 19.17 -6.61
CA ASP A 103 -13.42 18.65 -7.92
C ASP A 103 -14.44 19.54 -8.64
N SER A 104 -14.44 19.50 -9.97
CA SER A 104 -15.38 20.27 -10.78
C SER A 104 -15.93 19.52 -12.00
N SER A 105 -15.29 18.40 -12.38
CA SER A 105 -15.75 17.38 -13.34
C SER A 105 -14.52 16.51 -13.68
N ASN A 106 -14.04 16.59 -14.92
CA ASN A 106 -12.81 15.96 -15.40
C ASN A 106 -11.52 16.57 -14.82
N ILE A 107 -11.60 17.73 -14.17
CA ILE A 107 -10.49 18.35 -13.44
C ILE A 107 -10.79 18.36 -11.94
N ALA A 108 -9.79 17.97 -11.16
CA ALA A 108 -9.76 18.14 -9.71
C ALA A 108 -8.44 18.78 -9.27
N THR A 109 -8.45 19.41 -8.11
CA THR A 109 -7.25 20.02 -7.50
C THR A 109 -7.20 19.72 -6.02
N PHE A 110 -6.01 19.74 -5.44
CA PHE A 110 -5.82 19.72 -3.99
C PHE A 110 -4.56 20.49 -3.62
N THR A 111 -4.50 20.95 -2.37
CA THR A 111 -3.30 21.55 -1.79
C THR A 111 -2.54 20.48 -1.01
N ALA A 112 -1.25 20.34 -1.29
CA ALA A 112 -0.43 19.26 -0.78
C ALA A 112 0.82 19.80 -0.08
N GLU A 113 1.02 19.39 1.17
CA GLU A 113 2.30 19.52 1.88
C GLU A 113 3.25 18.38 1.45
N PRO A 114 4.54 18.42 1.80
CA PRO A 114 5.44 17.30 1.56
C PRO A 114 4.88 15.98 2.12
N GLY A 115 4.76 14.96 1.26
CA GLY A 115 4.07 13.74 1.60
C GLY A 115 3.68 12.90 0.39
N GLU A 116 2.92 11.83 0.63
CA GLU A 116 2.37 10.95 -0.40
C GLU A 116 0.84 11.01 -0.38
N TYR A 117 0.25 11.07 -1.58
CA TYR A 117 -1.18 11.17 -1.80
C TYR A 117 -1.60 10.16 -2.86
N THR A 118 -2.51 9.24 -2.55
CA THR A 118 -3.09 8.32 -3.53
C THR A 118 -4.50 8.76 -3.86
N ILE A 119 -4.74 9.05 -5.13
CA ILE A 119 -6.02 9.52 -5.64
C ILE A 119 -6.58 8.51 -6.64
N GLN A 120 -7.89 8.27 -6.56
CA GLN A 120 -8.63 7.47 -7.50
C GLN A 120 -9.58 8.36 -8.32
N LEU A 121 -9.55 8.21 -9.64
CA LEU A 121 -10.60 8.65 -10.53
C LEU A 121 -11.52 7.48 -10.80
N THR A 122 -12.83 7.65 -10.61
CA THR A 122 -13.86 6.75 -11.13
C THR A 122 -14.68 7.48 -12.18
N VAL A 123 -14.83 6.87 -13.36
CA VAL A 123 -15.73 7.33 -14.41
C VAL A 123 -16.91 6.38 -14.55
N THR A 124 -18.11 6.93 -14.71
CA THR A 124 -19.36 6.14 -14.85
C THR A 124 -20.16 6.64 -16.05
N ASP A 125 -20.56 5.73 -16.93
CA ASP A 125 -21.40 6.01 -18.09
C ASP A 125 -22.88 6.20 -17.72
N VAL A 126 -23.70 6.53 -18.72
CA VAL A 126 -25.16 6.73 -18.54
C VAL A 126 -25.94 5.44 -18.25
N TYR A 127 -25.33 4.28 -18.49
CA TYR A 127 -25.90 2.95 -18.25
C TYR A 127 -25.51 2.38 -16.88
N GLY A 128 -24.64 3.07 -16.15
CA GLY A 128 -24.17 2.73 -14.81
C GLY A 128 -22.92 1.84 -14.77
N SER A 129 -22.30 1.57 -15.91
CA SER A 129 -21.00 0.89 -15.96
C SER A 129 -19.90 1.88 -15.58
N SER A 130 -18.88 1.39 -14.87
CA SER A 130 -17.79 2.24 -14.37
C SER A 130 -16.41 1.64 -14.58
N SER A 131 -15.41 2.52 -14.59
CA SER A 131 -13.99 2.19 -14.60
C SER A 131 -13.24 3.14 -13.66
N SER A 132 -12.14 2.68 -13.08
CA SER A 132 -11.35 3.46 -12.14
C SER A 132 -9.86 3.38 -12.44
N GLU A 133 -9.15 4.48 -12.21
CA GLU A 133 -7.68 4.55 -12.25
C GLU A 133 -7.15 5.22 -10.99
N GLU A 134 -6.06 4.68 -10.46
CA GLU A 134 -5.36 5.23 -9.29
C GLU A 134 -4.03 5.84 -9.70
N LYS A 135 -3.66 6.93 -9.01
CA LYS A 135 -2.35 7.57 -9.12
C LYS A 135 -1.84 7.96 -7.73
N THR A 136 -0.55 7.73 -7.53
CA THR A 136 0.16 8.21 -6.33
C THR A 136 1.03 9.40 -6.70
N VAL A 137 0.84 10.52 -5.98
CA VAL A 137 1.62 11.74 -6.08
C VAL A 137 2.51 11.85 -4.84
N ALA A 138 3.81 12.05 -5.00
CA ALA A 138 4.68 12.50 -3.91
C ALA A 138 5.08 13.95 -4.09
N VAL A 139 4.99 14.70 -3.00
CA VAL A 139 5.56 16.03 -2.87
C VAL A 139 6.83 15.92 -2.05
N ALA A 140 7.96 16.33 -2.64
CA ALA A 140 9.26 16.26 -1.98
C ALA A 140 9.35 17.28 -0.83
N THR A 141 10.03 16.92 0.25
CA THR A 141 10.40 17.86 1.33
C THR A 141 11.49 18.82 0.88
N GLU A 142 11.48 20.04 1.40
CA GLU A 142 12.58 20.97 1.20
C GLU A 142 13.88 20.45 1.84
N PRO A 143 15.01 20.46 1.11
CA PRO A 143 16.31 20.13 1.68
C PRO A 143 16.79 21.26 2.60
N ASN A 144 17.17 20.91 3.83
CA ASN A 144 17.74 21.85 4.78
C ASN A 144 19.15 21.40 5.21
N ASN A 145 20.17 22.17 4.82
CA ASN A 145 21.53 22.00 5.31
C ASN A 145 21.86 23.08 6.34
N ALA A 146 22.50 22.68 7.45
CA ALA A 146 22.90 23.63 8.49
C ALA A 146 23.89 24.67 7.94
N PRO A 147 23.78 25.95 8.34
CA PRO A 147 24.73 26.97 7.91
C PRO A 147 26.10 26.76 8.56
N GLU A 148 27.17 27.09 7.84
CA GLU A 148 28.53 27.12 8.38
C GLU A 148 28.88 28.55 8.83
N ALA A 149 29.24 28.69 10.11
CA ALA A 149 29.69 29.97 10.66
C ALA A 149 31.21 30.10 10.49
N VAL A 150 31.64 31.10 9.73
CA VAL A 150 33.06 31.48 9.58
C VAL A 150 33.25 32.88 10.16
N LEU A 151 34.23 33.03 11.05
CA LEU A 151 34.61 34.30 11.67
C LEU A 151 36.09 34.55 11.42
N GLU A 152 36.41 35.69 10.83
CA GLU A 152 37.78 36.17 10.65
C GLU A 152 37.97 37.47 11.44
N VAL A 153 39.15 37.63 12.06
CA VAL A 153 39.50 38.83 12.83
C VAL A 153 40.65 39.54 12.12
N TYR A 154 40.45 40.83 11.86
CA TYR A 154 41.46 41.73 11.32
C TYR A 154 41.82 42.80 12.36
N GLN A 155 43.08 43.22 12.38
CA GLN A 155 43.51 44.40 13.13
C GLN A 155 43.35 45.63 12.21
N GLU A 156 42.67 46.68 12.67
CA GLU A 156 42.66 47.98 11.96
C GLU A 156 44.01 48.69 12.16
N ASP A 157 44.58 49.23 11.07
CA ASP A 157 45.84 50.01 11.05
C ASP A 157 45.66 51.45 11.59
#